data_AF-A0A660YY85-F1
#
_entry.id   AF-A0A660YY85-F1
#
_cell.length_a   1.000
_cell.length_b   1.000
_cell.length_c   1.000
_cell.angle_alpha   90.00
_cell.angle_beta   90.00
_cell.angle_gamma   90.00
#
_symmetry.space_group_name_H-M   'P 1'
#
loop_
_entity.id
_entity.type
_entity.pdbx_description
1 polymer ?
#
loop_
_entity_poly.entity_id
_entity_poly.type
_entity_poly.pdbx_seq_one_letter_code
_entity_poly.pdbx_strand_id
1 'polypeptide(L)' 'ITAVTYVRPSKTVDEVEVKSVKKKMKDKGFARAVNRDEIKNGVEELGVPLDEHIEFCIKAMRANKKILGL' A
#
# COMPACT_ATOMS: atom_id res chain seq x y z
N ILE A 1 -1.87 1.94 -0.77
CA ILE A 1 -2.47 0.62 -1.10
C ILE A 1 -3.75 0.78 -1.93
N THR A 2 -4.66 1.65 -1.54
CA THR A 2 -5.89 1.99 -2.30
C THR A 2 -5.65 2.32 -3.77
N ALA A 3 -4.69 3.21 -4.09
CA ALA A 3 -4.35 3.51 -5.49
C ALA A 3 -3.90 2.25 -6.28
N VAL A 4 -3.16 1.35 -5.65
CA VAL A 4 -2.73 0.07 -6.24
C VAL A 4 -3.92 -0.87 -6.47
N THR A 5 -4.94 -0.78 -5.61
CA THR A 5 -6.20 -1.52 -5.75
C THR A 5 -6.96 -1.06 -6.98
N TYR A 6 -7.16 0.26 -7.14
CA TYR A 6 -7.98 0.81 -8.23
C TYR A 6 -7.43 0.63 -9.63
N VAL A 7 -6.11 0.48 -9.78
CA VAL A 7 -5.50 0.24 -11.10
C VAL A 7 -5.49 -1.22 -11.52
N ARG A 8 -5.94 -2.14 -10.65
CA ARG A 8 -6.13 -3.55 -11.00
C ARG A 8 -7.51 -3.74 -11.65
N PRO A 9 -7.66 -4.66 -12.61
CA PRO A 9 -8.94 -4.91 -13.29
C PRO A 9 -10.09 -5.27 -12.33
N SER A 10 -9.78 -6.06 -11.31
CA SER A 10 -10.74 -6.50 -10.29
C SER A 10 -11.15 -5.43 -9.29
N LYS A 11 -10.36 -4.34 -9.18
CA LYS A 11 -10.56 -3.24 -8.23
C LYS A 11 -10.73 -3.69 -6.78
N THR A 12 -10.13 -4.82 -6.41
CA THR A 12 -10.21 -5.36 -5.05
C THR A 12 -8.86 -5.46 -4.36
N VAL A 13 -8.84 -5.17 -3.05
CA VAL A 13 -7.62 -5.23 -2.23
C VAL A 13 -7.14 -6.67 -1.99
N ASP A 14 -7.99 -7.67 -2.23
CA ASP A 14 -7.64 -9.09 -2.09
C ASP A 14 -6.50 -9.52 -3.03
N GLU A 15 -6.36 -8.88 -4.18
CA GLU A 15 -5.31 -9.20 -5.15
C GLU A 15 -4.08 -8.29 -5.03
N VAL A 16 -4.05 -7.37 -4.06
CA VAL A 16 -2.90 -6.48 -3.88
C VAL A 16 -1.78 -7.21 -3.14
N GLU A 17 -0.60 -7.27 -3.75
CA GLU A 17 0.60 -7.86 -3.17
C GLU A 17 1.67 -6.82 -2.82
N VAL A 18 2.49 -7.10 -1.80
CA VAL A 18 3.58 -6.24 -1.33
C VAL A 18 4.51 -5.79 -2.46
N LYS A 19 4.92 -6.71 -3.34
CA LYS A 19 5.78 -6.42 -4.49
C LYS A 19 5.18 -5.39 -5.45
N SER A 20 3.87 -5.43 -5.66
CA SER A 20 3.16 -4.48 -6.52
C SER A 20 3.14 -3.09 -5.89
N VAL A 21 2.89 -3.00 -4.59
CA VAL A 21 2.94 -1.72 -3.85
C VAL A 21 4.33 -1.13 -3.91
N LYS A 22 5.38 -1.91 -3.61
CA LYS A 22 6.77 -1.47 -3.70
C LYS A 22 7.16 -0.97 -5.09
N LYS A 23 6.76 -1.69 -6.14
CA LYS A 23 7.02 -1.26 -7.53
C LYS A 23 6.37 0.09 -7.81
N LYS A 24 5.11 0.28 -7.38
CA LYS A 24 4.38 1.54 -7.56
C LYS A 24 4.87 2.68 -6.69
N MET A 25 5.47 2.39 -5.52
CA MET A 25 6.15 3.42 -4.72
C MET A 25 7.35 4.03 -5.44
N LYS A 26 8.03 3.29 -6.33
CA LYS A 26 9.14 3.85 -7.14
C LYS A 26 8.65 4.73 -8.28
N ASP A 27 7.41 4.54 -8.71
CA ASP A 27 6.78 5.33 -9.77
C ASP A 27 6.25 6.65 -9.19
N LYS A 28 7.01 7.73 -9.38
CA LYS A 28 6.65 9.08 -8.90
C LYS A 28 5.33 9.59 -9.50
N GLY A 29 5.00 9.17 -10.73
CA GLY A 29 3.79 9.60 -11.44
C GLY A 29 2.53 8.90 -10.95
N PHE A 30 2.64 7.67 -10.46
CA PHE A 30 1.49 6.86 -10.05
C PHE A 30 0.76 7.37 -8.82
N ALA A 31 1.51 7.83 -7.83
CA ALA A 31 0.99 8.36 -6.57
C ALA A 31 1.69 9.68 -6.26
N ARG A 32 1.31 10.74 -6.98
CA ARG A 32 1.92 12.07 -6.86
C ARG A 32 1.63 12.72 -5.51
N ALA A 33 0.42 12.50 -4.97
CA ALA A 33 0.02 13.01 -3.67
C ALA A 33 0.66 12.27 -2.47
N VAL A 34 1.42 11.19 -2.72
CA VAL A 34 2.06 10.40 -1.66
C VAL A 34 3.48 10.87 -1.45
N ASN A 35 3.78 11.34 -0.25
CA ASN A 35 5.14 11.60 0.21
C ASN A 35 5.82 10.28 0.56
N ARG A 36 6.93 9.98 -0.13
CA ARG A 36 7.66 8.72 0.02
C ARG A 36 8.65 8.77 1.17
N ASP A 37 9.13 9.95 1.52
CA ASP A 37 10.08 10.14 2.62
C ASP A 37 9.36 9.98 3.95
N GLU A 38 8.12 10.47 4.07
CA GLU A 38 7.27 10.20 5.25
C GLU A 38 7.01 8.69 5.46
N ILE A 39 6.81 7.93 4.39
CA ILE A 39 6.63 6.47 4.50
C ILE A 39 7.90 5.80 5.01
N LYS A 40 9.09 6.22 4.55
CA LYS A 40 10.36 5.64 5.02
C LYS A 40 10.60 6.00 6.49
N ASN A 41 10.50 7.28 6.82
CA ASN A 41 10.70 7.77 8.18
C ASN A 41 9.75 7.06 9.17
N GLY A 42 8.47 6.94 8.83
CA GLY A 42 7.51 6.25 9.70
C GLY A 42 7.82 4.77 9.89
N VAL A 43 8.35 4.09 8.88
CA VAL A 43 8.79 2.69 9.00
C VAL A 43 10.05 2.57 9.86
N GLU A 44 10.99 3.50 9.72
CA GLU A 44 12.19 3.57 10.57
C GLU A 44 11.85 3.85 12.02
N GLU A 45 10.92 4.78 12.30
CA GLU A 45 10.44 5.08 13.66
C GLU A 45 9.72 3.90 14.31
N LEU A 46 8.96 3.12 13.52
CA LEU A 46 8.31 1.90 13.99
C LEU A 46 9.29 0.74 14.21
N GLY A 47 10.53 0.83 13.69
CA GLY A 47 11.54 -0.22 13.82
C GLY A 47 11.18 -1.52 13.09
N VAL A 48 10.30 -1.46 12.08
CA VAL A 48 9.84 -2.62 11.33
C VAL A 48 10.35 -2.59 9.89
N PRO A 49 10.54 -3.74 9.21
CA PRO A 49 10.83 -3.75 7.78
C PRO A 49 9.68 -3.14 6.94
N LEU A 50 10.02 -2.40 5.89
CA LEU A 50 9.03 -1.80 4.98
C LEU A 50 8.08 -2.86 4.37
N ASP A 51 8.61 -4.03 4.01
CA ASP A 51 7.81 -5.12 3.45
C ASP A 51 6.77 -5.64 4.46
N GLU A 52 7.14 -5.76 5.73
CA GLU A 52 6.24 -6.17 6.81
C GLU A 52 5.17 -5.12 7.08
N HIS A 53 5.57 -3.85 7.12
CA HIS A 53 4.62 -2.74 7.28
C HIS A 53 3.59 -2.68 6.14
N ILE A 54 4.05 -2.85 4.89
CA ILE A 54 3.16 -2.90 3.72
C ILE A 54 2.22 -4.11 3.82
N GLU A 55 2.74 -5.29 4.19
CA GLU A 55 1.92 -6.49 4.35
C GLU A 55 0.85 -6.31 5.43
N PHE A 56 1.24 -5.77 6.58
CA PHE A 56 0.33 -5.44 7.68
C PHE A 56 -0.80 -4.53 7.20
N CYS A 57 -0.47 -3.44 6.51
CA CYS A 57 -1.47 -2.52 5.99
C CYS A 57 -2.40 -3.19 4.96
N ILE A 58 -1.87 -4.05 4.08
CA ILE A 58 -2.71 -4.81 3.13
C ILE A 58 -3.68 -5.72 3.88
N LYS A 59 -3.21 -6.47 4.88
CA LYS A 59 -4.06 -7.36 5.70
C LYS A 59 -5.14 -6.58 6.44
N ALA A 60 -4.78 -5.47 7.06
CA ALA A 60 -5.73 -4.59 7.76
C ALA A 60 -6.80 -4.04 6.81
N MET A 61 -6.41 -3.64 5.60
CA MET A 61 -7.35 -3.15 4.59
C MET A 61 -8.26 -4.26 4.04
N ARG A 62 -7.74 -5.48 3.83
CA ARG A 62 -8.55 -6.65 3.44
C ARG A 62 -9.59 -6.99 4.50
N ALA A 63 -9.21 -7.00 5.77
CA ALA A 63 -10.13 -7.25 6.87
C ALA A 63 -11.28 -6.23 6.93
N ASN A 64 -11.01 -4.99 6.54
CA ASN A 64 -11.98 -3.89 6.60
C ASN A 64 -12.54 -3.48 5.22
N LYS A 65 -12.34 -4.30 4.17
CA LYS A 65 -12.61 -3.90 2.78
C LYS A 65 -14.04 -3.43 2.52
N LYS A 66 -15.02 -4.06 3.17
CA LYS A 66 -16.44 -3.68 3.08
C LYS A 66 -16.70 -2.25 3.55
N ILE A 67 -16.07 -1.83 4.65
CA ILE A 67 -16.25 -0.51 5.24
C ILE A 67 -15.46 0.54 4.43
N LEU A 68 -14.33 0.13 3.85
CA LEU A 68 -13.47 1.00 3.04
C LEU A 68 -13.91 1.13 1.58
N GLY A 69 -14.87 0.33 1.11
CA GLY A 69 -15.30 0.30 -0.29
C GLY A 69 -14.24 -0.28 -1.24
N LEU A 70 -13.52 -1.31 -0.80
CA LEU A 70 -12.38 -1.96 -1.49
C LEU A 70 -12.59 -3.47 -1.73
#